data_AF-A0A399Z9N3-F1
#
_entry.id   AF-A0A399Z9N3-F1
#
_cell.length_a   1.000
_cell.length_b   1.000
_cell.length_c   1.000
_cell.angle_alpha   90.00
_cell.angle_beta   90.00
_cell.angle_gamma   90.00
#
_symmetry.space_group_name_H-M   'P 1'
#
loop_
_entity.id
_entity.type
_entity.pdbx_description
1 polymer ?
#
loop_
_entity_poly.entity_id
_entity_poly.type
_entity_poly.pdbx_seq_one_letter_code
_entity_poly.pdbx_strand_id
1 'polypeptide(L)'
;MSAQQLRQVPSLSVRGDQPLIGIIVEEDGQAVVRYFAEEEGADAARPLDATQAALNVIGAWSDLDWEEMREALDRIRHETPPTPPIEL
;
A
#
# COMPACT_ATOMS: atom_id res chain seq x y z
N MET A 1 0.72 -8.98 54.97
CA MET A 1 -0.11 -8.00 54.22
C MET A 1 0.67 -7.65 52.96
N SER A 2 0.49 -8.43 51.90
CA SER A 2 1.26 -8.28 50.66
C SER A 2 0.60 -7.20 49.79
N ALA A 3 1.34 -6.13 49.48
CA ALA A 3 0.87 -5.08 48.59
C ALA A 3 0.64 -5.67 47.19
N GLN A 4 -0.59 -5.57 46.69
CA GLN A 4 -0.90 -5.88 45.30
C GLN A 4 -0.17 -4.89 44.41
N GLN A 5 0.81 -5.39 43.67
CA GLN A 5 1.50 -4.66 42.63
C GLN A 5 0.46 -4.34 41.55
N LEU A 6 -0.02 -3.09 41.52
CA LEU A 6 -0.92 -2.59 40.49
C LEU A 6 -0.24 -2.82 39.14
N ARG A 7 -0.83 -3.69 38.30
CA ARG A 7 -0.38 -3.86 36.91
C ARG A 7 -0.56 -2.51 36.22
N GLN A 8 0.54 -1.83 35.95
CA GLN A 8 0.49 -0.62 35.13
C GLN A 8 0.07 -1.05 33.73
N VAL A 9 -1.14 -0.65 33.33
CA VAL A 9 -1.63 -0.83 31.98
C VAL A 9 -0.89 0.18 31.09
N PRO A 10 -0.29 -0.25 29.96
CA PRO A 10 0.31 0.69 29.03
C PRO A 10 -0.73 1.72 28.59
N SER A 11 -0.41 3.00 28.76
CA SER A 11 -1.30 4.10 28.41
C SER A 11 -0.51 5.24 27.79
N LEU A 12 -1.13 5.95 26.85
CA LEU A 12 -0.60 7.13 26.19
C LEU A 12 -1.48 8.32 26.57
N SER A 13 -0.86 9.40 27.05
CA SER A 13 -1.55 10.65 27.33
C SER A 13 -1.23 11.66 26.23
N VAL A 14 -2.28 12.17 25.59
CA VAL A 14 -2.21 13.24 24.58
C VAL A 14 -3.12 14.38 25.02
N ARG A 15 -2.90 15.60 24.49
CA ARG A 15 -3.78 16.73 24.80
C ARG A 15 -5.15 16.51 24.14
N GLY A 16 -6.21 17.07 24.72
CA GLY A 16 -7.57 16.85 24.23
C GLY A 16 -7.89 17.57 22.91
N ASP A 17 -7.04 18.52 22.51
CA ASP A 17 -7.16 19.36 21.32
C ASP A 17 -6.33 18.84 20.13
N GLN A 18 -5.55 17.77 20.30
CA GLN A 18 -4.75 17.16 19.23
C GLN A 18 -5.31 15.78 18.84
N PRO A 19 -5.26 15.42 17.53
CA PRO A 19 -5.70 14.12 17.08
C PRO A 19 -4.75 13.01 17.52
N LEU A 20 -5.29 11.81 17.68
CA LEU A 20 -4.50 10.58 17.78
C LEU A 20 -4.65 9.79 16.49
N ILE A 21 -3.55 9.67 15.74
CA ILE A 21 -3.54 9.10 14.39
C ILE A 21 -2.90 7.72 14.46
N GLY A 22 -3.64 6.68 14.07
CA GLY A 22 -3.10 5.32 13.95
C GLY A 22 -2.68 5.03 12.51
N ILE A 23 -1.43 4.62 12.31
CA ILE A 23 -0.92 4.14 11.02
C ILE A 23 -0.53 2.67 11.15
N ILE A 24 -1.01 1.85 10.23
CA ILE A 24 -0.59 0.45 10.12
C ILE A 24 0.75 0.45 9.40
N VAL A 25 1.78 -0.10 10.05
CA VAL A 25 3.12 -0.29 9.50
C VAL A 25 3.52 -1.76 9.64
N GLU A 26 4.40 -2.22 8.77
CA GLU A 26 5.01 -3.55 8.90
C GLU A 26 6.32 -3.42 9.70
N GLU A 27 6.38 -4.08 10.85
CA GLU A 27 7.58 -4.21 11.68
C GLU A 27 7.87 -5.70 11.89
N ASP A 28 9.08 -6.15 11.58
CA ASP A 28 9.50 -7.55 11.70
C ASP A 28 8.54 -8.56 11.02
N GLY A 29 7.95 -8.17 9.89
CA GLY A 29 6.99 -9.00 9.14
C GLY A 29 5.58 -9.05 9.75
N GLN A 30 5.28 -8.19 10.72
CA GLN A 30 3.98 -8.10 11.37
C GLN A 30 3.36 -6.73 11.17
N ALA A 31 2.05 -6.71 10.85
CA ALA A 31 1.28 -5.49 10.81
C ALA A 31 1.03 -4.98 12.24
N VAL A 32 1.63 -3.84 12.58
CA VAL A 32 1.46 -3.16 13.87
C VAL A 32 0.84 -1.79 13.66
N VAL A 33 0.08 -1.31 14.64
CA VAL A 33 -0.49 0.05 14.61
C VAL A 33 0.40 0.97 15.42
N ARG A 34 1.01 1.95 14.76
CA ARG A 34 1.79 3.01 15.41
C ARG A 34 0.90 4.23 15.58
N TYR A 35 0.80 4.72 16.81
CA TYR A 35 0.02 5.90 17.15
C TYR A 35 0.89 7.15 17.18
N PHE A 36 0.42 8.20 16.53
CA PHE A 36 1.05 9.51 16.46
C PHE A 36 0.13 10.55 17.09
N ALA A 37 0.71 11.42 17.89
CA ALA A 37 0.01 12.51 18.55
C ALA A 37 0.13 13.84 17.77
N GLU A 38 0.91 13.83 16.68
CA GLU A 38 1.21 14.95 15.78
C GLU A 38 1.01 14.49 14.34
N GLU A 39 0.43 15.37 13.51
CA GLU A 39 0.10 15.05 12.12
C GLU A 39 1.36 14.92 11.26
N GLU A 40 2.37 15.77 11.47
CA GLU A 40 3.64 15.73 10.74
C GLU A 40 4.38 14.40 10.93
N GLY A 41 4.37 13.86 12.16
CA GLY A 41 4.96 12.56 12.47
C GLY A 41 4.22 11.40 11.80
N ALA A 42 2.89 11.50 11.72
CA ALA A 42 2.05 10.53 11.02
C ALA A 42 2.35 10.54 9.51
N ASP A 43 2.43 11.72 8.90
CA ASP A 43 2.71 11.86 7.47
C ASP A 43 4.09 11.35 7.09
N ALA A 44 5.12 11.61 7.91
CA ALA A 44 6.45 11.06 7.70
C ALA A 44 6.52 9.52 7.83
N ALA A 45 5.60 8.92 8.58
CA ALA A 45 5.53 7.49 8.78
C ALA A 45 4.71 6.74 7.72
N ARG A 46 4.05 7.46 6.79
CA ARG A 46 3.39 6.81 5.65
C ARG A 46 4.45 6.09 4.81
N PRO A 47 4.19 4.84 4.38
CA PRO A 47 5.15 4.12 3.55
C PRO A 47 5.33 4.85 2.23
N LEU A 48 6.48 5.50 2.06
CA LEU A 48 6.98 6.05 0.79
C LEU A 48 6.97 4.98 -0.32
N ASP A 49 7.10 3.72 0.08
CA ASP A 49 7.14 2.55 -0.79
C ASP A 49 5.87 2.40 -1.65
N ALA A 50 4.66 2.59 -1.10
CA ALA A 50 3.45 2.38 -1.90
C ALA A 50 3.34 3.37 -3.07
N THR A 51 3.76 4.62 -2.85
CA THR A 51 3.77 5.65 -3.90
C THR A 51 4.91 5.40 -4.88
N GLN A 52 6.11 5.07 -4.40
CA GLN A 52 7.26 4.80 -5.27
C GLN A 52 7.07 3.51 -6.07
N ALA A 53 6.49 2.46 -5.49
CA ALA A 53 6.11 1.24 -6.18
C ALA A 53 5.07 1.50 -7.28
N ALA A 54 4.05 2.31 -6.99
CA ALA A 54 3.09 2.73 -8.01
C ALA A 54 3.77 3.53 -9.14
N LEU A 55 4.66 4.45 -8.81
CA LEU A 55 5.44 5.22 -9.79
C LEU A 55 6.38 4.33 -10.61
N ASN A 56 7.03 3.36 -9.99
CA ASN A 56 7.90 2.39 -10.68
C ASN A 56 7.08 1.51 -11.64
N VAL A 57 5.89 1.05 -11.22
CA VAL A 57 4.99 0.28 -12.08
C VAL A 57 4.52 1.13 -13.26
N ILE A 58 4.16 2.39 -13.06
CA ILE A 58 3.71 3.26 -14.17
C ILE A 58 4.88 3.61 -15.09
N GLY A 59 6.07 3.91 -14.53
CA GLY A 59 7.29 4.20 -15.29
C GLY A 59 7.78 3.02 -16.11
N ALA A 60 7.55 1.78 -15.68
CA ALA A 60 7.90 0.60 -16.47
C ALA A 60 7.20 0.56 -17.85
N TRP A 61 6.11 1.32 -18.04
CA TRP A 61 5.39 1.40 -19.32
C TRP A 61 5.85 2.59 -20.17
N SER A 62 6.58 3.56 -19.61
CA SER A 62 7.10 4.69 -20.39
C SER A 62 8.27 4.29 -21.28
N ASP A 63 8.98 3.22 -20.92
CA ASP A 63 10.13 2.70 -21.67
C ASP A 63 9.74 1.68 -22.75
N LEU A 64 8.45 1.34 -22.86
CA LEU A 64 7.96 0.41 -23.88
C LEU A 64 7.91 1.10 -25.24
N ASP A 65 8.45 0.44 -26.27
CA ASP A 65 8.23 0.83 -27.66
C ASP A 65 6.77 0.54 -28.04
N TRP A 66 6.00 1.61 -28.18
CA TRP A 66 4.57 1.53 -28.48
C TRP A 66 4.28 0.86 -29.83
N GLU A 67 5.14 1.07 -30.84
CA GLU A 67 4.94 0.49 -32.16
C GLU A 67 5.21 -1.01 -32.12
N GLU A 68 6.29 -1.44 -31.46
CA GLU A 68 6.59 -2.87 -31.25
C GLU A 68 5.47 -3.58 -30.47
N MET A 69 4.98 -2.96 -29.39
CA MET A 69 3.90 -3.51 -28.58
C MET A 69 2.59 -3.65 -29.38
N ARG A 70 2.27 -2.66 -30.22
CA ARG A 70 1.09 -2.69 -31.08
C ARG A 70 1.17 -3.80 -32.12
N GLU A 71 2.32 -3.99 -32.76
CA GLU A 71 2.55 -5.09 -33.70
C GLU A 71 2.47 -6.46 -33.02
N ALA A 72 3.01 -6.59 -31.81
CA ALA A 72 2.91 -7.82 -31.02
C ALA A 72 1.46 -8.14 -30.64
N LEU A 73 0.67 -7.15 -30.21
CA LEU A 73 -0.75 -7.32 -29.91
C LEU A 73 -1.57 -7.68 -31.15
N ASP A 74 -1.28 -7.04 -32.29
CA ASP A 74 -1.94 -7.35 -33.56
C ASP A 74 -1.66 -8.80 -33.99
N ARG A 75 -0.41 -9.24 -33.85
CA ARG A 75 -0.02 -10.63 -34.10
C ARG A 75 -0.79 -11.60 -33.21
N ILE A 76 -0.79 -11.39 -31.89
CA ILE A 76 -1.51 -12.26 -30.93
C ILE A 76 -3.00 -12.36 -31.27
N ARG A 77 -3.63 -11.25 -31.65
CA ARG A 77 -5.05 -11.20 -32.02
C ARG A 77 -5.36 -12.04 -33.27
N HIS A 78 -4.44 -12.11 -34.22
CA HIS A 78 -4.65 -12.74 -35.51
C HIS A 78 -3.99 -14.13 -35.63
N GLU A 79 -3.13 -14.52 -34.69
CA GLU A 79 -2.54 -15.86 -34.62
C GLU A 79 -3.56 -16.95 -34.24
N THR A 80 -4.60 -16.57 -33.49
CA THR A 80 -5.65 -17.51 -33.09
C THR A 80 -6.85 -17.36 -34.02
N PRO A 81 -7.42 -18.46 -34.56
CA PRO A 81 -8.65 -18.39 -35.34
C PRO A 81 -9.76 -17.73 -34.49
N PRO A 82 -10.57 -16.86 -35.08
CA PRO A 82 -11.61 -16.14 -34.36
C PRO A 82 -12.54 -17.13 -33.66
N THR A 83 -12.96 -16.79 -32.44
CA THR A 83 -13.97 -17.58 -31.73
C THR A 83 -15.21 -17.72 -32.63
N PRO A 84 -15.67 -18.94 -32.92
CA PRO A 84 -16.83 -19.15 -33.77
C PRO A 84 -18.06 -18.40 -33.23
N PRO A 85 -18.98 -17.96 -34.11
CA PRO A 85 -20.23 -17.35 -33.68
C PRO A 85 -20.99 -18.28 -32.72
N ILE A 86 -21.58 -17.71 -31.66
CA ILE A 86 -22.49 -18.45 -30.79
C ILE A 86 -23.77 -18.69 -31.60
N GLU A 87 -24.14 -19.96 -31.81
CA GLU A 87 -25.44 -20.32 -32.39
C GLU A 87 -26.55 -19.98 -31.38
N LEU A 88 -27.54 -19.19 -31.82
CA LEU A 88 -28.74 -18.81 -31.06
C LEU A 88 -29.96 -19.63 -31.51
#